data_AF-A0A2T2VGH1-F1
#
_entry.id   AF-A0A2T2VGH1-F1
#
_cell.length_a   1.000
_cell.length_b   1.000
_cell.length_c   1.000
_cell.angle_alpha   90.00
_cell.angle_beta   90.00
_cell.angle_gamma   90.00
#
_symmetry.space_group_name_H-M   'P 1'
#
loop_
_entity.id
_entity.type
_entity.pdbx_description
1 polymer ?
#
loop_
_entity_poly.entity_id
_entity_poly.type
_entity_poly.pdbx_seq_one_letter_code
_entity_poly.pdbx_strand_id
1 'polypeptide(L)'
;MFDSFFNGPVNEEDMDSLPLMNMEDEGDGGIEDQPIPEELPILPLKNTVLFPGVVIPITVGRDKSIQVVQTAYQNDRLIGVLSQVDPNVEDPSSKELNNVGTIARIVKELKMPDGSTTVIIQGKKRVSVKDILGEDPYI
;
A
#
# COMPACT_ATOMS: atom_id res chain seq x y z
N MET A 1 -4.71 26.87 -27.91
CA MET A 1 -5.57 27.73 -27.07
C MET A 1 -5.24 27.44 -25.60
N PHE A 2 -3.99 27.69 -25.20
CA PHE A 2 -3.46 27.39 -23.86
C PHE A 2 -2.43 28.46 -23.40
N ASP A 3 -1.92 29.30 -24.30
CA ASP A 3 -0.83 30.25 -24.01
C ASP A 3 -1.27 31.65 -23.56
N SER A 4 -2.55 31.88 -23.28
CA SER A 4 -3.05 33.22 -22.90
C SER A 4 -3.12 33.47 -21.39
N PHE A 5 -2.79 32.48 -20.56
CA PHE A 5 -2.98 32.54 -19.11
C PHE A 5 -1.78 33.05 -18.31
N PHE A 6 -0.57 33.07 -18.89
CA PHE A 6 0.67 33.24 -18.10
C PHE A 6 1.32 34.62 -18.17
N ASN A 7 0.74 35.61 -18.86
CA ASN A 7 1.44 36.87 -19.11
C ASN A 7 0.63 38.12 -18.75
N GLY A 8 0.35 38.28 -17.46
CA GLY A 8 -0.13 39.51 -16.84
C GLY A 8 0.27 39.54 -15.36
N PRO A 9 0.39 40.73 -14.72
CA PRO A 9 0.63 40.79 -13.28
C PRO A 9 -0.55 40.12 -12.58
N VAL A 10 -0.25 39.09 -11.78
CA VAL A 10 -1.25 38.29 -11.06
C VAL A 10 -2.01 39.21 -10.12
N ASN A 11 -3.30 39.45 -10.38
CA ASN A 11 -4.19 40.13 -9.43
C ASN A 11 -4.61 39.15 -8.34
N GLU A 12 -4.77 39.62 -7.11
CA GLU A 12 -5.23 38.80 -5.97
C GLU A 12 -6.59 38.13 -6.25
N GLU A 13 -7.44 38.74 -7.09
CA GLU A 13 -8.73 38.16 -7.51
C GLU A 13 -8.59 37.00 -8.52
N ASP A 14 -7.49 36.91 -9.27
CA ASP A 14 -7.22 35.76 -10.16
C ASP A 14 -6.70 34.55 -9.36
N MET A 15 -6.19 34.79 -8.15
CA MET A 15 -5.66 33.76 -7.24
C MET A 15 -6.79 32.91 -6.63
N ASP A 16 -8.01 33.44 -6.57
CA ASP A 16 -9.23 32.72 -6.17
C ASP A 16 -9.79 31.81 -7.28
N SER A 17 -9.27 31.93 -8.51
CA SER A 17 -9.73 31.14 -9.67
C SER A 17 -8.78 30.02 -10.08
N LEU A 18 -7.70 29.80 -9.30
CA LEU A 18 -6.89 28.62 -9.49
C LEU A 18 -7.79 27.40 -9.28
N PRO A 19 -7.92 26.49 -10.26
CA PRO A 19 -8.48 25.19 -9.98
C PRO A 19 -7.51 24.54 -8.99
N LEU A 20 -7.85 24.64 -7.70
CA LEU A 20 -7.42 23.67 -6.74
C LEU A 20 -7.76 22.35 -7.41
N MET A 21 -6.73 21.58 -7.78
CA MET A 21 -6.95 20.22 -8.19
C MET A 21 -7.56 19.57 -6.96
N ASN A 22 -8.90 19.52 -6.92
CA ASN A 22 -9.66 18.93 -5.84
C ASN A 22 -9.11 17.51 -5.73
N MET A 23 -8.31 17.29 -4.69
CA MET A 23 -7.90 15.95 -4.27
C MET A 23 -9.10 15.13 -3.77
N GLU A 24 -10.32 15.66 -3.93
CA GLU A 24 -11.59 15.07 -3.53
C GLU A 24 -12.20 14.12 -4.57
N ASP A 25 -11.56 13.88 -5.73
CA ASP A 25 -12.02 12.87 -6.69
C ASP A 25 -11.07 11.67 -6.77
N GLU A 26 -10.77 11.05 -5.62
CA GLU A 26 -10.61 9.59 -5.42
C GLU A 26 -10.68 9.25 -3.91
N GLY A 27 -11.83 9.52 -3.25
CA GLY A 27 -12.26 8.78 -2.04
C GLY A 27 -11.23 8.45 -0.94
N ASP A 28 -10.35 9.38 -0.56
CA ASP A 28 -9.53 9.24 0.66
C ASP A 28 -10.30 9.82 1.85
N GLY A 29 -11.39 9.14 2.22
CA GLY A 29 -11.83 9.19 3.61
C GLY A 29 -10.65 8.68 4.44
N GLY A 30 -10.02 9.57 5.20
CA GLY A 30 -8.94 9.21 6.10
C GLY A 30 -9.28 7.91 6.84
N ILE A 31 -8.46 6.88 6.65
CA ILE A 31 -8.67 5.52 7.19
C ILE A 31 -8.57 5.51 8.73
N GLU A 32 -8.46 6.66 9.39
CA GLU A 32 -8.60 6.72 10.85
C GLU A 32 -9.97 6.19 11.31
N ASP A 33 -11.00 6.20 10.44
CA ASP A 33 -12.37 5.78 10.77
C ASP A 33 -12.88 4.52 10.04
N GLN A 34 -12.08 3.85 9.21
CA GLN A 34 -12.54 2.60 8.56
C GLN A 34 -12.26 1.37 9.46
N PRO A 35 -13.26 0.49 9.67
CA PRO A 35 -13.05 -0.74 10.43
C PRO A 35 -12.05 -1.63 9.71
N ILE A 36 -10.99 -2.02 10.43
CA ILE A 36 -10.03 -3.01 9.95
C ILE A 36 -10.73 -4.38 9.94
N PRO A 37 -10.76 -5.10 8.81
CA PRO A 37 -11.27 -6.47 8.76
C PRO A 37 -10.54 -7.39 9.74
N GLU A 38 -11.25 -8.38 10.29
CA GLU A 38 -10.63 -9.37 11.18
C GLU A 38 -9.59 -10.24 10.46
N GLU A 39 -9.77 -10.41 9.14
CA GLU A 39 -8.92 -11.23 8.28
C GLU A 39 -8.33 -10.37 7.17
N LEU A 40 -7.00 -10.43 6.99
CA LEU A 40 -6.28 -9.72 5.95
C LEU A 40 -5.24 -10.64 5.31
N PRO A 41 -5.03 -10.56 3.99
CA PRO A 41 -3.93 -11.27 3.36
C PRO A 41 -2.60 -10.65 3.82
N ILE A 42 -1.59 -11.50 4.02
CA ILE A 42 -0.30 -11.12 4.59
C ILE A 42 0.74 -11.02 3.47
N LEU A 43 1.41 -9.87 3.38
CA LEU A 43 2.60 -9.67 2.56
C LEU A 43 3.87 -9.74 3.42
N PRO A 44 4.69 -10.79 3.27
CA PRO A 44 5.97 -10.87 3.95
C PRO A 44 7.00 -9.91 3.32
N LEU A 45 7.70 -9.14 4.14
CA LEU A 45 8.80 -8.25 3.72
C LEU A 45 10.16 -8.80 4.15
N LYS A 46 11.08 -8.81 3.20
CA LYS A 46 12.49 -9.17 3.36
C LYS A 46 13.32 -7.90 3.53
N ASN A 47 14.27 -7.93 4.47
CA ASN A 47 15.23 -6.83 4.73
C ASN A 47 14.61 -5.46 5.12
N THR A 48 13.32 -5.40 5.45
CA THR A 48 12.66 -4.13 5.81
C THR A 48 11.50 -4.34 6.77
N VAL A 49 11.14 -3.28 7.50
CA VAL A 49 10.00 -3.21 8.41
C VAL A 49 9.21 -1.95 8.07
N LEU A 50 7.90 -2.10 7.87
CA LEU A 50 7.01 -0.98 7.59
C LEU A 50 6.45 -0.39 8.89
N PHE A 51 6.49 0.94 9.01
CA PHE A 51 5.92 1.68 10.14
C PHE A 51 4.66 2.47 9.70
N PRO A 52 3.73 2.77 10.63
CA PRO A 52 2.62 3.69 10.38
C PRO A 52 3.08 5.05 9.83
N GLY A 53 2.34 5.60 8.89
CA GLY A 53 2.64 6.89 8.22
C GLY A 53 3.69 6.80 7.12
N VAL A 54 4.45 5.71 7.04
CA VAL A 54 5.50 5.53 6.04
C VAL A 54 4.90 5.03 4.72
N VAL A 55 5.36 5.60 3.61
CA VAL A 55 5.04 5.16 2.25
C VAL A 55 6.30 4.58 1.60
N ILE A 56 6.24 3.35 1.11
CA ILE A 56 7.36 2.70 0.41
C ILE A 56 6.89 1.96 -0.85
N PRO A 57 7.73 1.93 -1.91
CA PRO A 57 7.54 1.01 -3.02
C PRO A 57 8.07 -0.39 -2.65
N ILE A 58 7.30 -1.43 -2.96
CA ILE A 58 7.68 -2.84 -2.81
C ILE A 58 7.49 -3.55 -4.16
N THR A 59 8.54 -4.19 -4.65
CA THR A 59 8.45 -5.04 -5.83
C THR A 59 8.03 -6.44 -5.42
N VAL A 60 6.90 -6.91 -5.96
CA VAL A 60 6.40 -8.28 -5.80
C VAL A 60 6.69 -9.07 -7.06
N GLY A 61 7.45 -10.15 -6.92
CA GLY A 61 7.86 -11.01 -8.04
C GLY A 61 7.42 -12.46 -7.92
N ARG A 62 6.86 -12.86 -6.77
CA ARG A 62 6.42 -14.23 -6.52
C ARG A 62 4.92 -14.35 -6.69
N ASP A 63 4.47 -15.48 -7.22
CA ASP A 63 3.05 -15.74 -7.50
C ASP A 63 2.17 -15.51 -6.26
N LYS A 64 2.59 -16.00 -5.09
CA LYS A 64 1.88 -15.81 -3.82
C LYS A 64 1.76 -14.32 -3.42
N SER A 65 2.84 -13.54 -3.57
CA SER A 65 2.81 -12.10 -3.28
C SER A 65 1.94 -11.32 -4.26
N ILE A 66 1.92 -11.74 -5.54
CA ILE A 66 1.04 -11.18 -6.56
C ILE A 66 -0.43 -11.48 -6.20
N GLN A 67 -0.72 -12.70 -5.74
CA GLN A 67 -2.07 -13.09 -5.30
C GLN A 67 -2.52 -12.28 -4.08
N VAL A 68 -1.65 -12.05 -3.09
CA VAL A 68 -1.94 -11.15 -1.95
C VAL A 68 -2.37 -9.77 -2.43
N VAL A 69 -1.63 -9.18 -3.37
CA VAL A 69 -1.95 -7.87 -3.95
C VAL A 69 -3.28 -7.91 -4.67
N GLN A 70 -3.51 -8.91 -5.54
CA GLN A 70 -4.76 -9.06 -6.30
C GLN A 70 -5.98 -9.22 -5.38
N THR A 71 -5.86 -10.02 -4.32
CA THR A 71 -6.94 -10.20 -3.34
C THR A 71 -7.20 -8.94 -2.55
N ALA A 72 -6.17 -8.18 -2.18
CA ALA A 72 -6.37 -6.88 -1.53
C ALA A 72 -7.13 -5.90 -2.44
N TYR A 73 -6.85 -5.89 -3.75
CA TYR A 73 -7.56 -5.06 -4.72
C TYR A 73 -9.04 -5.42 -4.90
N GLN A 74 -9.43 -6.67 -4.63
CA GLN A 74 -10.82 -7.11 -4.65
C GLN A 74 -11.60 -6.70 -3.39
N ASN A 75 -10.91 -6.27 -2.34
CA ASN A 75 -11.46 -5.84 -1.05
C ASN A 75 -11.10 -4.35 -0.82
N ASP A 76 -10.84 -3.95 0.42
CA ASP A 76 -10.58 -2.56 0.81
C ASP A 76 -9.13 -2.07 0.55
N ARG A 77 -8.36 -2.79 -0.29
CA ARG A 77 -6.93 -2.53 -0.56
C ARG A 77 -6.05 -2.57 0.69
N LEU A 78 -6.52 -3.21 1.76
CA LEU A 78 -5.78 -3.40 2.99
C LEU A 78 -5.02 -4.73 2.96
N ILE A 79 -3.80 -4.72 3.49
CA ILE A 79 -2.94 -5.90 3.66
C ILE A 79 -2.30 -5.88 5.04
N GLY A 80 -2.06 -7.06 5.59
CA GLY A 80 -1.14 -7.24 6.70
C GLY A 80 0.29 -7.27 6.18
N VAL A 81 1.22 -6.57 6.83
CA VAL A 81 2.63 -6.56 6.45
C VAL A 81 3.46 -7.04 7.62
N LEU A 82 4.20 -8.13 7.43
CA LEU A 82 5.06 -8.75 8.44
C LEU A 82 6.49 -8.84 7.93
N SER A 83 7.46 -8.58 8.79
CA SER A 83 8.88 -8.84 8.46
C SER A 83 9.21 -10.31 8.67
N GLN A 84 10.09 -10.84 7.82
CA GLN A 84 10.67 -12.16 8.01
C GLN A 84 11.59 -12.17 9.25
N VAL A 85 11.68 -13.32 9.92
CA VAL A 85 12.64 -13.57 11.02
C VAL A 85 14.04 -13.72 10.45
N ASP A 86 14.20 -14.54 9.42
CA ASP A 86 15.45 -14.71 8.67
C ASP A 86 15.26 -14.24 7.23
N PRO A 87 15.94 -13.16 6.79
CA PRO A 87 15.82 -12.67 5.42
C PRO A 87 16.40 -13.61 4.36
N ASN A 88 17.13 -14.66 4.74
CA ASN A 88 17.67 -15.64 3.80
C ASN A 88 16.64 -16.68 3.38
N VAL A 89 15.51 -16.78 4.09
CA VAL A 89 14.43 -17.69 3.72
C VAL A 89 13.69 -17.12 2.52
N GLU A 90 13.75 -17.85 1.41
CA GLU A 90 13.05 -17.43 0.20
C GLU A 90 11.54 -17.58 0.42
N ASP A 91 11.00 -18.76 0.69
CA ASP A 91 9.54 -18.94 0.89
C ASP A 91 9.22 -19.11 2.39
N PRO A 92 9.04 -18.02 3.16
CA PRO A 92 8.84 -18.11 4.59
C PRO A 92 7.47 -18.72 4.88
N SER A 93 7.42 -19.73 5.73
CA SER A 93 6.20 -20.19 6.37
C SER A 93 5.68 -19.18 7.39
N SER A 94 4.44 -19.37 7.85
CA SER A 94 3.82 -18.60 8.93
C SER A 94 4.70 -18.45 10.18
N LYS A 95 5.50 -19.48 10.50
CA LYS A 95 6.41 -19.51 11.67
C LYS A 95 7.69 -18.70 11.49
N GLU A 96 8.03 -18.36 10.25
CA GLU A 96 9.22 -17.59 9.89
C GLU A 96 8.91 -16.09 9.73
N LEU A 97 7.70 -15.68 10.08
CA LEU A 97 7.26 -14.29 10.12
C LEU A 97 7.22 -13.78 11.56
N ASN A 98 7.49 -12.49 11.74
CA ASN A 98 7.30 -11.83 13.02
C ASN A 98 5.81 -11.66 13.31
N ASN A 99 5.39 -11.90 14.56
CA ASN A 99 3.99 -11.76 14.96
C ASN A 99 3.50 -10.31 15.00
N VAL A 100 4.41 -9.34 15.06
CA VAL A 100 4.08 -7.90 15.07
C VAL A 100 4.41 -7.31 13.73
N GLY A 101 3.46 -6.59 13.17
CA GLY A 101 3.60 -5.91 11.88
C GLY A 101 2.77 -4.65 11.78
N THR A 102 2.44 -4.32 10.54
CA THR A 102 1.71 -3.10 10.20
C THR A 102 0.63 -3.43 9.18
N ILE A 103 -0.59 -2.94 9.42
CA ILE A 103 -1.59 -2.87 8.35
C ILE A 103 -1.17 -1.78 7.39
N ALA A 104 -1.17 -2.11 6.11
CA ALA A 104 -0.90 -1.16 5.05
C ALA A 104 -2.06 -1.09 4.06
N ARG A 105 -2.19 0.07 3.40
CA ARG A 105 -3.05 0.22 2.23
C ARG A 105 -2.20 0.22 0.97
N ILE A 106 -2.65 -0.49 -0.05
CA ILE A 106 -2.10 -0.38 -1.40
C ILE A 106 -2.62 0.92 -2.03
N VAL A 107 -1.69 1.84 -2.27
CA VAL A 107 -1.96 3.15 -2.88
C VAL A 107 -1.99 3.02 -4.40
N LYS A 108 -1.02 2.29 -4.98
CA LYS A 108 -0.89 2.15 -6.43
C LYS A 108 -0.16 0.87 -6.83
N GLU A 109 -0.51 0.32 -7.99
CA GLU A 109 0.20 -0.77 -8.67
C GLU A 109 0.88 -0.22 -9.93
N LEU A 110 2.12 -0.61 -10.16
CA LEU A 110 2.94 -0.26 -11.32
C LEU A 110 3.47 -1.56 -11.93
N LYS A 111 3.07 -1.86 -13.16
CA LYS A 111 3.62 -2.98 -13.92
C LYS A 111 4.85 -2.50 -14.68
N MET A 112 5.99 -3.10 -14.37
CA MET A 112 7.26 -2.75 -15.00
C MET A 112 7.40 -3.45 -16.36
N PRO A 113 8.18 -2.89 -17.31
CA PRO A 113 8.40 -3.49 -18.62
C PRO A 113 9.08 -4.88 -18.57
N ASP A 114 9.77 -5.20 -17.48
CA ASP A 114 10.42 -6.49 -17.23
C ASP A 114 9.45 -7.57 -16.72
N GLY A 115 8.16 -7.23 -16.55
CA GLY A 115 7.12 -8.13 -16.04
C GLY A 115 6.98 -8.13 -14.52
N SER A 116 7.87 -7.46 -13.78
CA SER A 116 7.74 -7.29 -12.33
C SER A 116 6.61 -6.32 -11.98
N THR A 117 5.97 -6.52 -10.83
CA THR A 117 4.92 -5.62 -10.33
C THR A 117 5.44 -4.89 -9.11
N THR A 118 5.43 -3.56 -9.12
CA THR A 118 5.77 -2.73 -7.97
C THR A 118 4.51 -2.13 -7.40
N VAL A 119 4.26 -2.35 -6.11
CA VAL A 119 3.16 -1.74 -5.38
C VAL A 119 3.67 -0.65 -4.45
N ILE A 120 2.98 0.48 -4.43
CA ILE A 120 3.22 1.55 -3.45
C ILE A 120 2.26 1.29 -2.30
N ILE A 121 2.82 1.10 -1.10
CA ILE A 121 2.05 0.81 0.11
C ILE A 121 2.28 1.90 1.16
N GLN A 122 1.22 2.21 1.92
CA GLN A 122 1.28 3.15 3.04
C GLN A 122 0.93 2.41 4.34
N GLY A 123 1.84 2.44 5.30
CA GLY A 123 1.59 1.92 6.64
C GLY A 123 0.54 2.76 7.38
N LYS A 124 -0.41 2.08 8.04
CA LYS A 124 -1.54 2.73 8.73
C LYS A 124 -1.48 2.50 10.23
N LYS A 125 -1.41 1.24 10.67
CA LYS A 125 -1.49 0.90 12.10
C LYS A 125 -0.66 -0.33 12.44
N ARG A 126 -0.03 -0.33 13.62
CA ARG A 126 0.64 -1.53 14.14
C ARG A 126 -0.37 -2.58 14.57
N VAL A 127 -0.06 -3.83 14.30
CA VAL A 127 -0.90 -4.97 14.68
C VAL A 127 -0.07 -6.12 15.23
N SER A 128 -0.71 -6.95 16.05
CA SER A 128 -0.20 -8.26 16.43
C SER A 128 -1.10 -9.31 15.79
N VAL A 129 -0.51 -10.22 15.04
CA VAL A 129 -1.18 -11.39 14.49
C VAL A 129 -1.57 -12.30 15.65
N LYS A 130 -2.83 -12.74 15.67
CA LYS A 130 -3.31 -13.73 16.63
C LYS A 130 -3.18 -15.14 16.07
N ASP A 131 -3.72 -15.33 14.86
CA ASP A 131 -3.74 -16.60 14.15
C ASP A 131 -3.48 -16.36 12.65
N ILE A 132 -2.83 -17.34 12.00
CA ILE A 132 -2.68 -17.38 10.54
C ILE A 132 -3.60 -18.49 10.03
N LEU A 133 -4.61 -18.10 9.24
CA LEU A 133 -5.72 -18.98 8.86
C LEU A 133 -5.39 -19.94 7.71
N GLY A 134 -4.31 -19.69 6.97
CA GLY A 134 -3.82 -20.55 5.89
C GLY A 134 -2.60 -19.95 5.19
N GLU A 135 -1.78 -20.83 4.61
CA GLU A 135 -0.59 -20.46 3.81
C GLU A 135 -0.86 -20.56 2.29
N ASP A 136 -1.90 -21.27 1.88
CA ASP A 136 -2.32 -21.35 0.48
C ASP A 136 -3.61 -20.54 0.24
N PRO A 137 -3.66 -19.67 -0.78
CA PRO A 137 -2.60 -19.31 -1.73
C PRO A 137 -1.69 -18.16 -1.24
N TYR A 138 -1.73 -17.81 0.06
CA TYR A 138 -1.08 -16.63 0.61
C TYR A 138 -0.06 -17.01 1.69
N ILE A 139 1.23 -16.74 1.41
CA ILE A 139 2.46 -17.07 2.18
C ILE A 139 3.25 -18.23 1.57
#